data_AF-A0A7Y4FGU4-F1
#
_entry.id   AF-A0A7Y4FGU4-F1
#
_cell.length_a   1.000
_cell.length_b   1.000
_cell.length_c   1.000
_cell.angle_alpha   90.00
_cell.angle_beta   90.00
_cell.angle_gamma   90.00
#
_symmetry.space_group_name_H-M   'P 1'
#
loop_
_entity.id
_entity.type
_entity.pdbx_description
1 polymer ?
#
loop_
_entity_poly.entity_id
_entity_poly.type
_entity_poly.pdbx_seq_one_letter_code
_entity_poly.pdbx_strand_id
1 'polypeptide(L)'
;MIWRTVLLFLSYWILAAHFLRYDGIFPTAIVASIPLLIIIRHRMVVYLLQAGLLVAVIAVWIPTTINIAQFRISMGDPWLRMSLIMSGVMLFNLITIWSMSTFYKK
;
A
#
# COMPACT_ATOMS: atom_id res chain seq x y z
N MET A 1 -2.09 20.42 5.24
CA MET A 1 -2.47 19.08 4.72
C MET A 1 -1.41 18.01 4.98
N ILE A 2 -0.63 18.12 6.07
CA ILE A 2 0.50 17.22 6.32
C ILE A 2 0.09 15.77 6.57
N TRP A 3 -1.07 15.57 7.21
CA TRP A 3 -1.60 14.24 7.51
C TRP A 3 -1.84 13.39 6.26
N ARG A 4 -2.31 13.98 5.14
CA ARG A 4 -2.53 13.26 3.87
C ARG A 4 -1.21 12.79 3.26
N THR A 5 -0.19 13.64 3.32
CA THR A 5 1.17 13.29 2.89
C THR A 5 1.76 12.20 3.76
N VAL A 6 1.58 12.27 5.08
CA VAL A 6 2.01 11.20 6.00
C VAL A 6 1.35 9.87 5.65
N LEU A 7 0.03 9.85 5.42
CA LEU A 7 -0.68 8.64 4.99
C LEU A 7 -0.13 8.06 3.68
N LEU A 8 0.14 8.92 2.70
CA LEU A 8 0.75 8.52 1.43
C LEU A 8 2.11 7.84 1.63
N PHE A 9 3.00 8.48 2.39
CA PHE A 9 4.34 7.93 2.65
C PHE A 9 4.24 6.60 3.40
N LEU A 10 3.40 6.51 4.43
CA LEU A 10 3.19 5.27 5.17
C LEU A 10 2.66 4.15 4.26
N SER A 11 1.67 4.42 3.41
CA SER A 11 1.14 3.43 2.45
C SER A 11 2.22 2.87 1.53
N TYR A 12 3.05 3.75 0.97
CA TYR A 12 4.16 3.32 0.09
C TYR A 12 5.30 2.65 0.85
N TRP A 13 5.60 3.05 2.08
CA TRP A 13 6.64 2.42 2.88
C TRP A 13 6.25 1.05 3.41
N ILE A 14 4.98 0.83 3.75
CA ILE A 14 4.47 -0.52 4.06
C ILE A 14 4.61 -1.43 2.84
N LEU A 15 4.31 -0.92 1.63
CA LEU A 15 4.53 -1.65 0.38
C LEU A 15 6.01 -1.91 0.09
N ALA A 16 6.89 -0.93 0.32
CA ALA A 16 8.32 -1.10 0.15
C ALA A 16 8.89 -2.14 1.13
N ALA A 17 8.45 -2.12 2.39
CA ALA A 17 8.84 -3.11 3.40
C ALA A 17 8.41 -4.53 3.02
N HIS A 18 7.30 -4.70 2.30
CA HIS A 18 6.93 -5.99 1.73
C HIS A 18 7.98 -6.49 0.73
N PHE A 19 8.42 -5.67 -0.21
CA PHE A 19 9.49 -6.06 -1.15
C PHE A 19 10.82 -6.33 -0.44
N LEU A 20 11.14 -5.57 0.60
CA LEU A 20 12.36 -5.78 1.40
C LEU A 20 12.35 -7.13 2.11
N ARG A 21 11.18 -7.59 2.58
CA ARG A 21 11.02 -8.91 3.21
C ARG A 21 11.34 -10.08 2.28
N TYR A 22 11.24 -9.89 0.96
CA TYR A 22 11.58 -10.89 -0.05
C TYR A 22 12.93 -10.56 -0.74
N ASP A 23 13.84 -9.91 0.00
CA ASP A 23 15.21 -9.55 -0.44
C ASP A 23 15.27 -8.65 -1.70
N GLY A 24 14.16 -8.00 -2.05
CA GLY A 24 14.05 -7.13 -3.22
C GLY A 24 14.55 -5.71 -2.96
N ILE A 25 15.87 -5.50 -2.86
CA ILE A 25 16.45 -4.18 -2.57
C ILE A 25 16.07 -3.14 -3.64
N PHE A 26 16.19 -3.48 -4.93
CA PHE A 26 15.85 -2.58 -6.03
C PHE A 26 14.38 -2.13 -6.03
N PRO A 27 13.37 -3.04 -6.01
CA PRO A 27 11.97 -2.62 -5.94
C PRO A 27 11.65 -1.86 -4.65
N THR A 28 12.29 -2.21 -3.53
CA THR A 28 12.15 -1.46 -2.27
C THR A 28 12.56 -0.01 -2.43
N ALA A 29 13.75 0.25 -2.96
CA ALA A 29 14.26 1.61 -3.13
C ALA A 29 13.38 2.45 -4.06
N ILE A 30 12.90 1.85 -5.15
CA ILE A 30 11.98 2.51 -6.09
C ILE A 30 10.68 2.86 -5.38
N VAL A 31 10.01 1.88 -4.78
CA VAL A 31 8.68 2.06 -4.15
C VAL A 31 8.74 3.01 -2.95
N ALA A 32 9.81 2.97 -2.17
CA ALA A 32 10.03 3.89 -1.05
C ALA A 32 10.19 5.35 -1.50
N SER A 33 10.70 5.56 -2.73
CA SER A 33 10.96 6.88 -3.30
C SER A 33 9.77 7.46 -4.09
N ILE A 34 8.90 6.61 -4.67
CA ILE A 34 7.70 7.03 -5.41
C ILE A 34 6.86 8.13 -4.71
N PRO A 35 6.56 8.08 -3.39
CA PRO A 35 5.73 9.12 -2.77
C PRO A 35 6.36 10.53 -2.82
N LEU A 36 7.67 10.68 -3.08
CA LEU A 36 8.32 11.99 -3.29
C LEU A 36 7.77 12.73 -4.52
N LEU A 37 7.19 12.03 -5.49
CA LEU A 37 6.59 12.65 -6.67
C LEU A 37 5.49 13.65 -6.31
N ILE A 38 4.87 13.53 -5.13
CA ILE A 38 3.86 14.48 -4.63
C ILE A 38 4.36 15.94 -4.60
N ILE A 39 5.69 16.17 -4.56
CA ILE A 39 6.32 17.50 -4.60
C ILE A 39 6.00 18.24 -5.91
N ILE A 40 5.82 17.51 -7.02
CA ILE A 40 5.49 18.08 -8.34
C ILE A 40 4.09 18.73 -8.32
N ARG A 41 3.20 18.30 -7.39
CA ARG A 41 1.84 18.84 -7.20
C ARG A 41 0.97 18.86 -8.46
N HIS A 42 1.27 18.01 -9.43
CA HIS A 42 0.53 17.90 -10.68
C HIS A 42 -0.61 16.87 -10.59
N ARG A 43 -1.72 17.12 -11.31
CA ARG A 43 -2.90 16.25 -11.26
C ARG A 43 -2.63 14.83 -11.74
N MET A 44 -1.87 14.67 -12.81
CA MET A 44 -1.51 13.33 -13.27
C MET A 44 -0.65 12.56 -12.25
N VAL A 45 0.20 13.25 -11.48
CA VAL A 45 1.06 12.60 -10.48
C VAL A 45 0.24 12.01 -9.35
N VAL A 46 -0.74 12.76 -8.84
CA VAL A 46 -1.62 12.25 -7.77
C VAL A 46 -2.46 11.07 -8.29
N TYR A 47 -2.93 11.09 -9.55
CA TYR A 47 -3.60 9.92 -10.14
C TYR A 47 -2.69 8.70 -10.27
N LEU A 48 -1.43 8.89 -10.69
CA LEU A 48 -0.45 7.81 -10.76
C LEU A 48 -0.18 7.20 -9.38
N LEU A 49 -0.06 8.03 -8.33
CA LEU A 49 0.12 7.56 -6.96
C LEU A 49 -1.10 6.78 -6.46
N GLN A 50 -2.31 7.26 -6.76
CA GLN A 50 -3.55 6.55 -6.43
C GLN A 50 -3.66 5.21 -7.16
N ALA A 51 -3.37 5.20 -8.46
CA ALA A 51 -3.39 3.99 -9.28
C ALA A 51 -2.35 2.98 -8.77
N GLY A 52 -1.14 3.42 -8.41
CA GLY A 52 -0.10 2.56 -7.85
C GLY A 52 -0.52 1.87 -6.56
N LEU A 53 -1.15 2.60 -5.62
CA LEU A 53 -1.69 2.01 -4.40
C LEU A 53 -2.87 1.06 -4.67
N LEU A 54 -3.71 1.36 -5.65
CA LEU A 54 -4.82 0.48 -6.03
C LEU A 54 -4.31 -0.83 -6.62
N VAL A 55 -3.33 -0.75 -7.53
CA VAL A 55 -2.62 -1.91 -8.06
C VAL A 55 -1.97 -2.71 -6.94
N ALA A 56 -1.35 -2.07 -5.96
CA ALA A 56 -0.77 -2.76 -4.81
C ALA A 56 -1.83 -3.54 -4.00
N VAL A 57 -3.03 -2.99 -3.79
CA VAL A 57 -4.13 -3.72 -3.13
C VAL A 57 -4.48 -4.99 -3.90
N ILE A 58 -4.68 -4.87 -5.22
CA ILE A 58 -5.17 -5.97 -6.05
C ILE A 58 -4.08 -7.02 -6.32
N ALA A 59 -2.87 -6.58 -6.67
CA ALA A 59 -1.81 -7.46 -7.14
C ALA A 59 -0.85 -7.93 -6.04
N VAL A 60 -0.76 -7.22 -4.91
CA VAL A 60 0.17 -7.57 -3.82
C VAL A 60 -0.60 -8.02 -2.59
N TRP A 61 -1.48 -7.17 -2.05
CA TRP A 61 -2.08 -7.44 -0.73
C TRP A 61 -3.14 -8.54 -0.75
N ILE A 62 -4.03 -8.57 -1.73
CA ILE A 62 -5.03 -9.65 -1.86
C ILE A 62 -4.34 -11.02 -2.01
N PRO A 63 -3.44 -11.24 -2.98
CA PRO A 63 -2.77 -12.53 -3.14
C PRO A 63 -1.95 -12.92 -1.91
N THR A 64 -1.21 -11.97 -1.32
CA THR A 64 -0.43 -12.22 -0.09
C THR A 64 -1.32 -12.68 1.06
N THR A 65 -2.47 -12.05 1.23
CA THR A 65 -3.43 -12.40 2.29
C THR A 65 -3.97 -13.81 2.10
N ILE A 66 -4.40 -14.13 0.88
CA ILE A 66 -4.95 -15.45 0.54
C ILE A 66 -3.88 -16.53 0.75
N ASN A 67 -2.67 -16.33 0.23
CA ASN A 67 -1.59 -17.31 0.33
C ASN A 67 -1.21 -17.60 1.78
N ILE A 68 -1.04 -16.57 2.62
CA ILE A 68 -0.69 -16.79 4.03
C ILE A 68 -1.86 -17.40 4.80
N ALA A 69 -3.11 -17.00 4.51
CA ALA A 69 -4.28 -17.58 5.16
C ALA A 69 -4.41 -19.08 4.84
N GLN A 70 -4.28 -19.45 3.56
CA GLN A 70 -4.32 -20.85 3.12
C GLN A 70 -3.20 -21.67 3.75
N PHE A 71 -1.97 -21.14 3.78
CA PHE A 71 -0.85 -21.79 4.43
C PHE A 71 -1.14 -22.06 5.92
N ARG A 72 -1.62 -21.06 6.66
CA ARG A 72 -1.96 -21.22 8.08
C ARG A 72 -3.10 -22.22 8.31
N ILE A 73 -4.15 -22.18 7.49
CA ILE A 73 -5.25 -23.16 7.56
C ILE A 73 -4.70 -24.58 7.38
N SER A 74 -3.79 -24.79 6.43
CA SER A 74 -3.19 -26.11 6.19
C SER A 74 -2.34 -26.63 7.35
N MET A 75 -1.75 -25.72 8.14
CA MET A 75 -0.98 -26.05 9.35
C MET A 75 -1.83 -26.11 10.63
N GLY A 76 -3.15 -25.84 10.54
CA GLY A 76 -4.02 -25.74 11.72
C GLY A 76 -3.79 -24.49 12.57
N ASP A 77 -3.06 -23.49 12.06
CA ASP A 77 -2.71 -22.27 12.77
C ASP A 77 -3.85 -21.22 12.74
N PRO A 78 -3.94 -20.33 13.75
CA PRO A 78 -4.86 -19.21 13.73
C PRO A 78 -4.57 -18.23 12.58
N TRP A 79 -5.47 -18.15 11.60
CA TRP A 79 -5.36 -17.28 10.44
C TRP A 79 -6.16 -15.97 10.57
N LEU A 80 -7.27 -15.99 11.33
CA LEU A 80 -8.22 -14.88 11.39
C LEU A 80 -7.59 -13.55 11.83
N ARG A 81 -6.77 -13.57 12.89
CA ARG A 81 -6.07 -12.36 13.38
C ARG A 81 -5.20 -11.74 12.29
N MET A 82 -4.49 -12.57 11.52
CA MET A 82 -3.62 -12.12 10.43
C MET A 82 -4.45 -11.56 9.27
N SER A 83 -5.55 -12.20 8.88
CA SER A 83 -6.44 -11.70 7.82
C SER A 83 -7.09 -10.37 8.18
N LEU A 84 -7.45 -10.15 9.45
CA LEU A 84 -7.94 -8.87 9.93
C LEU A 84 -6.89 -7.76 9.81
N ILE A 85 -5.63 -8.04 10.18
CA ILE A 85 -4.53 -7.08 10.02
C ILE A 85 -4.33 -6.73 8.54
N MET A 86 -4.30 -7.72 7.65
CA MET A 86 -4.12 -7.48 6.22
C MET A 86 -5.28 -6.70 5.61
N SER A 87 -6.51 -6.99 6.04
CA SER A 87 -7.69 -6.20 5.68
C SER A 87 -7.54 -4.75 6.13
N GLY A 88 -7.00 -4.52 7.33
CA GLY A 88 -6.62 -3.20 7.81
C GLY A 88 -5.60 -2.50 6.91
N VAL A 89 -4.56 -3.20 6.45
CA VAL A 89 -3.56 -2.64 5.51
C VAL A 89 -4.21 -2.26 4.17
N MET A 90 -5.10 -3.10 3.63
CA MET A 90 -5.83 -2.80 2.40
C MET A 90 -6.76 -1.60 2.56
N LEU A 91 -7.54 -1.55 3.65
CA LEU A 91 -8.41 -0.41 3.96
C LEU A 91 -7.60 0.88 4.16
N PHE A 92 -6.45 0.80 4.83
CA PHE A 92 -5.55 1.93 4.99
C PHE A 92 -5.11 2.51 3.63
N ASN A 93 -4.71 1.66 2.68
CA ASN A 93 -4.37 2.11 1.33
C ASN A 93 -5.56 2.73 0.59
N LEU A 94 -6.76 2.15 0.71
CA LEU A 94 -7.98 2.69 0.11
C LEU A 94 -8.37 4.05 0.71
N ILE A 95 -8.22 4.23 2.03
CA ILE A 95 -8.44 5.50 2.71
C ILE A 95 -7.42 6.55 2.24
N THR A 96 -6.15 6.16 2.10
CA THR A 96 -5.12 7.03 1.53
C THR A 96 -5.52 7.48 0.12
N ILE A 97 -5.89 6.55 -0.77
CA ILE A 97 -6.36 6.85 -2.13
C ILE A 97 -7.55 7.83 -2.10
N TRP A 98 -8.58 7.54 -1.31
CA TRP A 98 -9.75 8.40 -1.19
C TRP A 98 -9.38 9.79 -0.69
N SER A 99 -8.51 9.87 0.32
CA SER A 99 -8.05 11.15 0.86
C SER A 99 -7.23 11.96 -0.17
N MET A 100 -6.58 11.33 -1.15
CA MET A 100 -5.86 12.08 -2.17
C MET A 100 -6.78 12.73 -3.22
N SER A 101 -8.02 12.27 -3.37
CA SER A 101 -8.97 12.83 -4.35
C SER A 101 -9.31 14.31 -4.09
N THR A 102 -9.09 14.79 -2.87
CA THR A 102 -9.38 16.19 -2.47
C THR A 102 -8.29 17.17 -2.89
N PHE A 103 -7.11 16.71 -3.36
CA PHE A 103 -6.02 17.60 -3.79
C PHE A 103 -6.36 18.45 -5.03
N TYR A 104 -7.43 18.10 -5.77
CA TYR A 104 -7.84 18.79 -6.99
C TYR A 104 -9.01 19.76 -6.84
N LYS A 105 -9.63 19.87 -5.64
CA LYS A 105 -10.79 20.75 -5.44
C LYS A 105 -10.41 22.24 -5.31
N LYS A 106 -9.41 22.70 -6.06
CA LYS A 106 -9.07 24.13 -6.18
C LYS A 106 -9.30 24.61 -7.59
#